data_AF-A0A8T4S3R2-F1
#
_entry.id   AF-A0A8T4S3R2-F1
#
_cell.length_a   1.000
_cell.length_b   1.000
_cell.length_c   1.000
_cell.angle_alpha   90.00
_cell.angle_beta   90.00
_cell.angle_gamma   90.00
#
_symmetry.space_group_name_H-M   'P 1'
#
loop_
_entity.id
_entity.type
_entity.pdbx_description
1 polymer ?
#
loop_
_entity_poly.entity_id
_entity_poly.type
_entity_poly.pdbx_seq_one_letter_code
_entity_poly.pdbx_strand_id
1 'polypeptide(L)'
;RLRFPSQSLRKEITKNSAIIRELHVYSSALKVGSKGEGYQHKGYGKILMDKAEEICRKNGKKKLIVISGIGVKDYYISKLGYEKDGVYVSKILE
;
A
#
# COMPACT_ATOMS: atom_id res chain seq x y z
N ARG A 1 -2.06 -4.36 6.33
CA ARG A 1 -3.20 -4.02 7.23
C ARG A 1 -3.85 -2.71 6.80
N LEU A 2 -5.10 -2.80 6.36
CA LEU A 2 -5.99 -1.67 6.01
C LEU A 2 -6.78 -1.21 7.24
N ARG A 3 -7.05 0.10 7.37
CA ARG A 3 -7.93 0.67 8.39
C ARG A 3 -8.78 1.81 7.83
N PHE A 4 -9.96 1.98 8.42
CA PHE A 4 -10.78 3.18 8.28
C PHE A 4 -10.61 4.03 9.55
N PRO A 5 -9.90 5.17 9.48
CA PRO A 5 -9.63 5.98 10.66
C PRO A 5 -10.92 6.64 11.17
N SER A 6 -11.13 6.61 12.50
CA SER A 6 -12.23 7.30 13.17
C SER A 6 -11.92 8.77 13.46
N GLN A 7 -10.65 9.16 13.41
CA GLN A 7 -10.17 10.51 13.67
C GLN A 7 -9.20 10.98 12.58
N SER A 8 -9.24 12.27 12.27
CA SER A 8 -8.35 12.94 11.32
C SER A 8 -7.23 13.66 12.06
N LEU A 9 -6.17 12.94 12.43
CA LEU A 9 -5.03 13.48 13.20
C LEU A 9 -4.06 14.33 12.35
N ARG A 10 -4.22 14.30 11.02
CA ARG A 10 -3.42 15.07 10.06
C ARG A 10 -4.28 15.47 8.86
N LYS A 11 -3.91 16.57 8.19
CA LYS A 11 -4.65 17.14 7.05
C LYS A 11 -4.82 16.18 5.88
N GLU A 12 -3.85 15.28 5.68
CA GLU A 12 -3.88 14.29 4.60
C GLU A 12 -4.98 13.22 4.82
N ILE A 13 -5.34 12.96 6.09
CA ILE A 13 -6.29 11.92 6.51
C ILE A 13 -7.68 12.53 6.70
N THR A 14 -8.59 12.27 5.77
CA THR A 14 -9.97 12.78 5.81
C THR A 14 -10.99 11.69 6.12
N LYS A 15 -12.25 12.06 6.38
CA LYS A 15 -13.37 11.10 6.55
C LYS A 15 -13.56 10.16 5.36
N ASN A 16 -13.17 10.61 4.17
CA ASN A 16 -13.26 9.85 2.91
C ASN A 16 -11.99 9.03 2.62
N SER A 17 -11.02 9.01 3.54
CA SER A 17 -9.76 8.30 3.39
C SER A 17 -9.77 6.95 4.11
N ALA A 18 -9.05 5.99 3.55
CA ALA A 18 -8.60 4.77 4.23
C ALA A 18 -7.07 4.77 4.32
N ILE A 19 -6.51 3.98 5.23
CA ILE A 19 -5.06 3.94 5.46
C ILE A 19 -4.52 2.51 5.52
N ILE A 20 -3.46 2.24 4.75
CA ILE A 20 -2.61 1.07 4.90
C ILE A 20 -1.49 1.43 5.86
N ARG A 21 -1.49 0.78 7.02
CA ARG A 21 -0.48 1.00 8.06
C ARG A 21 0.78 0.17 7.87
N GLU A 22 0.65 -0.96 7.20
CA GLU A 22 1.76 -1.86 6.88
C GLU A 22 1.37 -2.74 5.69
N LEU A 23 2.33 -3.05 4.83
CA LEU A 23 2.22 -4.07 3.79
C LEU A 23 3.51 -4.89 3.88
N HIS A 24 3.38 -6.17 4.19
CA HIS A 24 4.51 -7.09 4.24
C HIS A 24 4.19 -8.29 3.36
N VAL A 25 5.04 -8.54 2.38
CA VAL A 25 5.00 -9.74 1.55
C VAL A 25 6.16 -10.61 1.99
N TYR A 26 5.88 -11.74 2.64
CA TYR A 26 6.90 -12.71 2.97
C TYR A 26 7.31 -13.47 1.71
N SER A 27 8.62 -13.56 1.46
CA SER A 27 9.19 -14.50 0.50
C SER A 27 9.89 -15.62 1.25
N SER A 28 9.87 -16.83 0.70
CA SER A 28 10.69 -17.94 1.16
C SER A 28 12.16 -17.49 1.19
N ALA A 29 12.81 -17.55 2.35
CA ALA A 29 14.25 -17.35 2.44
C ALA A 29 14.92 -18.43 1.59
N LEU A 30 15.44 -18.07 0.41
CA LEU A 30 16.29 -18.99 -0.34
C LEU A 30 17.53 -19.27 0.50
N LYS A 31 17.86 -20.55 0.70
CA LYS A 31 19.16 -20.94 1.27
C LYS A 31 20.26 -20.33 0.39
N VAL A 32 21.24 -19.69 1.02
CA VAL A 32 22.44 -19.14 0.35
C VAL A 32 23.08 -20.28 -0.46
N GLY A 33 23.13 -20.14 -1.80
CA GLY A 33 23.77 -21.10 -2.71
C GLY A 33 22.85 -21.87 -3.66
N SER A 34 21.52 -21.84 -3.47
CA SER A 34 20.59 -22.44 -4.44
C SER A 34 20.07 -21.39 -5.44
N LYS A 35 20.25 -21.65 -6.75
CA LYS A 35 19.50 -20.98 -7.83
C LYS A 35 18.02 -21.44 -7.78
N GLY A 36 17.34 -21.13 -6.68
CA GLY A 36 15.91 -21.36 -6.55
C GLY A 36 15.19 -20.13 -7.11
N GLU A 37 14.19 -20.35 -7.96
CA GLU A 37 13.26 -19.32 -8.39
C GLU A 37 12.68 -18.64 -7.15
N GLY A 38 13.21 -17.46 -6.82
CA GLY A 38 12.80 -16.71 -5.65
C GLY A 38 11.31 -16.45 -5.74
N TYR A 39 10.59 -16.72 -4.65
CA TYR A 39 9.19 -16.33 -4.52
C TYR A 39 9.00 -14.79 -4.50
N GLN A 40 10.09 -14.02 -4.58
CA GLN A 40 10.08 -12.62 -4.99
C GLN A 40 9.73 -12.51 -6.48
N HIS A 41 8.78 -11.64 -6.82
CA HIS A 41 8.23 -11.34 -8.17
C HIS A 41 6.91 -12.00 -8.57
N LYS A 42 6.21 -12.75 -7.70
CA LYS A 42 4.83 -13.22 -8.00
C LYS A 42 3.74 -12.15 -7.93
N GLY A 43 4.09 -10.87 -7.75
CA GLY A 43 3.12 -9.77 -7.77
C GLY A 43 2.17 -9.68 -6.57
N TYR A 44 2.36 -10.47 -5.51
CA TYR A 44 1.48 -10.47 -4.32
C TYR A 44 1.30 -9.09 -3.70
N GLY A 45 2.35 -8.25 -3.68
CA GLY A 45 2.24 -6.87 -3.19
C GLY A 45 1.19 -6.08 -3.98
N LYS A 46 1.22 -6.18 -5.31
CA LYS A 46 0.22 -5.54 -6.19
C LYS A 46 -1.18 -6.12 -5.97
N ILE A 47 -1.32 -7.44 -5.88
CA ILE A 47 -2.61 -8.10 -5.63
C ILE A 47 -3.24 -7.63 -4.30
N LEU A 48 -2.45 -7.53 -3.24
CA LEU A 48 -2.90 -7.04 -1.94
C LEU A 48 -3.32 -5.56 -2.00
N MET A 49 -2.59 -4.75 -2.76
CA MET A 49 -2.94 -3.34 -2.98
C MET A 49 -4.23 -3.20 -3.79
N ASP A 50 -4.37 -3.93 -4.89
CA ASP A 50 -5.58 -3.94 -5.72
C ASP A 50 -6.80 -4.35 -4.87
N LYS A 51 -6.64 -5.37 -4.01
CA LYS A 51 -7.71 -5.80 -3.08
C LYS A 51 -8.04 -4.74 -2.03
N ALA A 52 -7.04 -4.03 -1.52
CA ALA A 52 -7.26 -2.94 -0.58
C ALA A 52 -8.03 -1.79 -1.24
N GLU A 53 -7.69 -1.42 -2.48
CA GLU A 53 -8.41 -0.41 -3.27
C GLU A 53 -9.88 -0.81 -3.49
N GLU A 54 -10.14 -2.08 -3.84
CA GLU A 54 -11.50 -2.62 -3.97
C GLU A 54 -12.31 -2.50 -2.66
N ILE A 55 -11.73 -2.91 -1.53
CA ILE A 55 -12.37 -2.81 -0.21
C ILE A 55 -12.67 -1.35 0.15
N CYS A 56 -11.77 -0.42 -0.19
CA CYS A 56 -11.97 1.00 0.04
C CYS A 56 -13.15 1.55 -0.75
N ARG A 57 -13.24 1.27 -2.05
CA ARG A 57 -14.36 1.68 -2.90
C ARG A 57 -15.70 1.14 -2.36
N LYS A 58 -15.74 -0.15 -2.00
CA LYS A 58 -16.93 -0.79 -1.41
C LYS A 58 -17.39 -0.14 -0.09
N ASN A 59 -16.50 0.50 0.64
CA ASN A 59 -16.79 1.21 1.90
C ASN A 59 -16.94 2.73 1.70
N GLY A 60 -17.13 3.20 0.45
CA GLY A 60 -17.33 4.61 0.14
C GLY A 60 -16.10 5.50 0.38
N LYS A 61 -14.89 4.91 0.45
CA LYS A 61 -13.65 5.65 0.60
C LYS A 61 -13.10 6.02 -0.76
N LYS A 62 -12.79 7.31 -0.94
CA LYS A 62 -12.33 7.92 -2.20
C LYS A 62 -10.83 8.15 -2.26
N LYS A 63 -10.12 7.86 -1.16
CA LYS A 63 -8.68 8.06 -1.05
C LYS A 63 -8.05 6.93 -0.25
N LEU A 64 -6.97 6.36 -0.75
CA LEU A 64 -6.17 5.37 -0.03
C LEU A 64 -4.78 5.93 0.27
N ILE A 65 -4.45 6.00 1.55
CA ILE A 65 -3.19 6.51 2.07
C ILE A 65 -2.32 5.33 2.49
N VAL A 66 -1.01 5.39 2.23
CA VAL A 66 -0.06 4.37 2.67
C VAL A 66 1.02 5.00 3.54
N ILE A 67 1.24 4.40 4.71
CA ILE A 67 2.42 4.66 5.52
C ILE A 67 3.59 3.92 4.87
N SER A 68 4.49 4.66 4.23
CA SER A 68 5.64 4.11 3.51
C SER A 68 6.95 4.72 4.04
N GLY A 69 7.91 3.84 4.31
CA GLY A 69 9.29 4.26 4.58
C GLY A 69 9.91 4.92 3.34
N ILE A 70 10.93 5.76 3.55
CA ILE A 70 11.53 6.57 2.46
C ILE A 70 11.96 5.67 1.27
N GLY A 71 12.66 4.57 1.53
CA GLY A 71 13.17 3.67 0.48
C GLY A 71 12.13 2.83 -0.27
N VAL A 72 10.85 2.88 0.12
CA VAL A 72 9.77 2.13 -0.56
C VAL A 72 8.74 3.05 -1.23
N LYS A 73 8.89 4.38 -1.12
CA LYS A 73 7.96 5.34 -1.75
C LYS A 73 7.92 5.22 -3.27
N ASP A 74 9.08 5.06 -3.89
CA ASP A 74 9.22 4.95 -5.34
C ASP A 74 8.47 3.75 -5.90
N TYR A 75 8.36 2.65 -5.14
CA TYR A 75 7.53 1.52 -5.55
C TYR A 75 6.06 1.94 -5.71
N TYR A 76 5.49 2.62 -4.73
CA TYR A 76 4.09 3.07 -4.80
C TYR A 76 3.88 4.09 -5.92
N ILE A 77 4.80 5.05 -6.05
CA ILE A 77 4.67 6.14 -7.02
C ILE A 77 4.88 5.60 -8.44
N SER A 78 6.04 4.99 -8.71
CA SER A 78 6.44 4.57 -10.05
C SER A 78 5.78 3.28 -10.53
N LYS A 79 5.28 2.41 -9.64
CA LYS A 79 4.69 1.12 -10.03
C LYS A 79 3.18 1.00 -9.82
N LEU A 80 2.61 1.76 -8.89
CA LEU A 80 1.19 1.62 -8.50
C LEU A 80 0.34 2.89 -8.75
N GLY A 81 0.95 3.96 -9.26
CA GLY A 81 0.26 5.22 -9.57
C GLY A 81 -0.19 5.99 -8.33
N TYR A 82 0.54 5.87 -7.23
CA TYR A 82 0.34 6.70 -6.05
C TYR A 82 1.11 8.02 -6.23
N GLU A 83 0.71 9.03 -5.46
CA GLU A 83 1.35 10.33 -5.46
C GLU A 83 1.86 10.69 -4.06
N LYS A 84 2.81 11.63 -4.00
CA LYS A 84 3.34 12.15 -2.74
C LYS A 84 2.24 12.93 -2.01
N ASP A 85 1.99 12.58 -0.77
CA ASP A 85 0.94 13.20 0.06
C ASP A 85 1.47 13.47 1.47
N GLY A 86 2.11 14.62 1.64
CA GLY A 86 2.82 14.98 2.87
C GLY A 86 3.90 13.97 3.24
N VAL A 87 3.77 13.36 4.43
CA VAL A 87 4.68 12.30 4.89
C VAL A 87 4.34 10.93 4.30
N TYR A 88 3.16 10.78 3.71
CA TYR A 88 2.62 9.56 3.14
C TYR A 88 2.78 9.52 1.62
N VAL A 89 2.24 8.46 1.02
CA VAL A 89 1.81 8.44 -0.37
C VAL A 89 0.32 8.13 -0.41
N SER A 90 -0.40 8.63 -1.41
CA SER A 90 -1.83 8.38 -1.53
C SER A 90 -2.27 8.22 -2.98
N LYS A 91 -3.44 7.62 -3.17
CA LYS A 91 -4.09 7.49 -4.46
C LYS A 91 -5.57 7.82 -4.32
N ILE A 92 -6.09 8.61 -5.26
CA ILE A 92 -7.53 8.85 -5.38
C ILE A 92 -8.16 7.61 -6.01
N LEU A 93 -9.21 7.12 -5.38
CA LEU A 93 -9.99 5.97 -5.83
C LEU A 93 -11.28 6.53 -6.42
N GLU A 94 -11.30 6.68 -7.73
CA GLU A 94 -12.55 6.89 -8.49
C GLU A 94 -13.51 5.70 -8.28
#